data_AF-A0A2D4JU14-F1
#
_entry.id   AF-A0A2D4JU14-F1
#
_cell.length_a   1.000
_cell.length_b   1.000
_cell.length_c   1.000
_cell.angle_alpha   90.00
_cell.angle_beta   90.00
_cell.angle_gamma   90.00
#
_symmetry.space_group_name_H-M   'P 1'
#
loop_
_entity.id
_entity.type
_entity.pdbx_description
1 polymer ?
#
loop_
_entity_poly.entity_id
_entity_poly.type
_entity_poly.pdbx_seq_one_letter_code
_entity_poly.pdbx_strand_id
1 'polypeptide(L)'
;MDYENICVVGDFNAIIDTKLDYKSSKESKKVRRTLPVTFFKMTEEICTQDTWREIKPEKNQYTLYSSRHQSWSRINMIWMSLELSTNVEEIEIEMNMWLIIIQ
;
A
#
# COMPACT_ATOMS: atom_id res chain seq x y z
N MET A 1 2.93 23.56 -16.88
CA MET A 1 1.76 23.15 -16.07
C MET A 1 2.26 23.17 -14.65
N ASP A 2 1.69 24.02 -13.81
CA ASP A 2 1.98 23.98 -12.38
C ASP A 2 1.49 22.63 -11.88
N TYR A 3 2.40 21.69 -11.68
CA TYR A 3 2.03 20.40 -11.11
C TYR A 3 1.66 20.67 -9.66
N GLU A 4 0.36 20.64 -9.36
CA GLU A 4 -0.09 20.68 -7.98
C GLU A 4 0.58 19.51 -7.24
N ASN A 5 1.17 19.80 -6.07
CA ASN A 5 1.74 18.76 -5.22
C ASN A 5 0.61 17.88 -4.70
N ILE A 6 0.42 16.72 -5.34
CA ILE A 6 -0.63 15.75 -4.99
C ILE A 6 -0.07 14.77 -3.95
N CYS A 7 -0.87 14.53 -2.91
CA CYS A 7 -0.66 13.46 -1.93
C CYS A 7 -1.99 12.78 -1.65
N VAL A 8 -2.08 11.48 -1.94
CA VAL A 8 -3.25 10.64 -1.68
C VAL A 8 -2.85 9.57 -0.68
N VAL A 9 -3.46 9.60 0.51
CA VAL A 9 -3.19 8.65 1.59
C VAL A 9 -4.50 8.02 2.05
N GLY A 10 -4.50 6.71 2.24
CA GLY A 10 -5.67 6.03 2.80
C GLY A 10 -5.64 4.53 2.65
N ASP A 11 -6.77 3.92 2.99
CA ASP A 11 -7.04 2.49 2.78
C ASP A 11 -7.63 2.27 1.38
N PHE A 12 -6.85 1.59 0.53
CA PHE A 12 -7.22 1.27 -0.85
C PHE A 12 -7.99 -0.06 -0.95
N ASN A 13 -8.11 -0.80 0.15
CA ASN A 13 -8.81 -2.09 0.27
C ASN A 13 -8.42 -3.13 -0.82
N ALA A 14 -7.19 -2.98 -1.33
CA ALA A 14 -6.60 -3.79 -2.38
C ALA A 14 -5.07 -3.73 -2.24
N ILE A 15 -4.39 -4.77 -2.72
CA ILE A 15 -2.92 -4.85 -2.75
C ILE A 15 -2.38 -4.44 -4.13
N ILE A 16 -1.09 -4.12 -4.25
CA ILE A 16 -0.45 -3.92 -5.56
C ILE A 16 0.23 -5.22 -5.99
N ASP A 17 1.14 -5.75 -5.16
CA ASP A 17 1.94 -6.93 -5.48
C ASP A 17 1.59 -8.13 -4.59
N THR A 18 1.28 -9.27 -5.20
CA THR A 18 0.86 -10.48 -4.47
C THR A 18 1.97 -11.15 -3.65
N LYS A 19 3.24 -10.90 -3.97
CA LYS A 19 4.40 -11.44 -3.25
C LYS A 19 4.84 -10.51 -2.14
N LEU A 20 4.85 -9.20 -2.40
CA LEU A 20 5.38 -8.21 -1.46
C LEU A 20 4.32 -7.67 -0.49
N ASP A 21 3.09 -7.48 -0.98
CA ASP A 21 2.01 -6.84 -0.21
C ASP A 21 1.07 -7.84 0.45
N TYR A 22 1.33 -9.14 0.32
CA TYR A 22 0.46 -10.18 0.84
C TYR A 22 1.23 -11.36 1.43
N LYS A 23 0.77 -11.86 2.58
CA LYS A 23 1.29 -13.07 3.21
C LYS A 23 0.19 -13.87 3.88
N SER A 24 0.19 -15.17 3.67
CA SER A 24 -0.79 -16.11 4.24
C SER A 24 -0.09 -17.36 4.75
N SER A 25 -0.57 -17.92 5.85
CA SER A 25 -0.15 -19.25 6.31
C SER A 25 -0.80 -20.39 5.53
N LYS A 26 -1.87 -20.10 4.77
CA LYS A 26 -2.62 -21.07 3.96
C LYS A 26 -2.41 -20.82 2.47
N GLU A 27 -2.19 -21.89 1.70
CA GLU A 27 -2.30 -21.90 0.24
C GLU A 27 -3.76 -21.64 -0.17
N SER A 28 -4.14 -20.37 -0.21
CA SER A 28 -5.49 -19.95 -0.54
C SER A 28 -5.58 -19.64 -2.02
N LYS A 29 -6.36 -20.43 -2.76
CA LYS A 29 -6.73 -20.22 -4.18
C LYS A 29 -7.62 -18.99 -4.43
N LYS A 30 -7.92 -18.17 -3.41
CA LYS A 30 -8.78 -16.99 -3.58
C LYS A 30 -8.09 -15.90 -4.38
N VAL A 31 -8.79 -15.40 -5.39
CA VAL A 31 -8.45 -14.17 -6.11
C VAL A 31 -8.28 -13.05 -5.09
N ARG A 32 -7.09 -12.45 -5.06
CA ARG A 32 -6.80 -11.28 -4.22
C ARG A 32 -7.30 -10.05 -4.94
N ARG A 33 -7.84 -9.08 -4.20
CA ARG A 33 -8.18 -7.77 -4.75
C ARG A 33 -6.87 -7.04 -4.97
N THR A 34 -6.40 -7.05 -6.20
CA THR A 34 -5.33 -6.16 -6.65
C THR A 34 -5.95 -4.84 -7.11
N LEU A 35 -5.21 -3.75 -7.03
CA LEU A 35 -5.65 -2.51 -7.67
C LEU A 35 -5.88 -2.74 -9.17
N PRO A 36 -6.95 -2.17 -9.75
CA PRO A 36 -7.26 -2.38 -11.16
C PRO A 36 -6.24 -1.68 -12.05
N VAL A 37 -6.02 -2.20 -13.26
CA VAL A 37 -5.10 -1.60 -14.26
C VAL A 37 -5.42 -0.13 -14.54
N THR A 38 -6.70 0.25 -14.48
CA THR A 38 -7.14 1.63 -14.65
C THR A 38 -6.65 2.58 -13.55
N PHE A 39 -6.41 2.07 -12.34
CA PHE A 39 -5.82 2.86 -11.26
C PHE A 39 -4.38 3.26 -11.63
N PHE A 40 -3.57 2.32 -12.11
CA PHE A 40 -2.18 2.60 -12.49
C PHE A 40 -2.09 3.58 -13.68
N LYS A 41 -3.01 3.48 -14.65
CA LYS A 41 -3.11 4.48 -15.73
C LYS A 41 -3.40 5.87 -15.20
N MET A 42 -4.34 5.98 -14.26
CA MET A 42 -4.67 7.27 -13.64
C MET A 42 -3.48 7.84 -12.86
N THR A 43 -2.75 7.02 -12.10
CA THR A 43 -1.56 7.47 -11.37
C THR A 43 -0.43 7.90 -12.30
N GLU A 44 -0.26 7.24 -13.45
CA GLU A 44 0.67 7.66 -14.51
C GLU A 44 0.27 9.01 -15.10
N GLU A 45 -1.02 9.20 -15.43
CA GLU A 45 -1.55 10.45 -16.00
C GLU A 45 -1.37 11.65 -15.06
N ILE A 46 -1.54 11.46 -13.74
CA ILE A 46 -1.34 12.51 -12.72
C ILE A 46 0.08 12.52 -12.13
N CYS A 47 1.01 11.72 -12.69
CA CYS A 47 2.41 11.64 -12.29
C CYS A 47 2.63 11.39 -10.78
N THR A 48 1.90 10.41 -10.22
CA THR A 48 2.02 9.98 -8.82
C THR A 48 2.54 8.55 -8.71
N GLN A 49 3.18 8.24 -7.58
CA GLN A 49 3.76 6.92 -7.30
C GLN A 49 3.54 6.48 -5.85
N ASP A 50 3.45 5.17 -5.60
CA ASP A 50 3.42 4.59 -4.25
C ASP A 50 4.74 4.88 -3.54
N THR A 51 4.76 5.98 -2.79
CA THR A 51 6.00 6.56 -2.23
C THR A 51 6.63 5.65 -1.20
N TRP A 52 5.82 4.89 -0.46
CA TRP A 52 6.35 3.90 0.46
C TRP A 52 7.08 2.78 -0.28
N ARG A 53 6.52 2.28 -1.38
CA ARG A 53 7.12 1.19 -2.16
C ARG A 53 8.40 1.65 -2.86
N GLU A 54 8.45 2.87 -3.39
CA GLU A 54 9.67 3.43 -4.00
C GLU A 54 10.81 3.54 -2.97
N ILE A 55 10.52 3.95 -1.74
CA ILE A 55 11.54 4.07 -0.68
C ILE A 55 11.91 2.69 -0.09
N LYS A 56 10.98 1.72 -0.08
CA LYS A 56 11.15 0.40 0.55
C LYS A 56 10.86 -0.76 -0.44
N PRO A 57 11.57 -0.86 -1.58
CA PRO A 57 11.18 -1.69 -2.73
C PRO A 57 11.03 -3.18 -2.39
N GLU A 58 11.91 -3.73 -1.55
CA GLU A 58 11.94 -5.15 -1.24
C GLU A 58 11.33 -5.50 0.14
N LYS A 59 10.82 -4.50 0.87
CA LYS A 59 10.27 -4.75 2.21
C LYS A 59 8.91 -5.44 2.13
N ASN A 60 8.77 -6.49 2.93
CA ASN A 60 7.54 -7.21 3.18
C ASN A 60 6.93 -6.74 4.51
N GLN A 61 6.30 -5.56 4.50
CA GLN A 61 5.58 -4.99 5.64
C GLN A 61 4.11 -4.78 5.28
N TYR A 62 3.24 -4.89 6.27
CA TYR A 62 1.79 -4.99 6.08
C TYR A 62 1.05 -4.05 7.02
N THR A 63 -0.13 -3.61 6.62
CA THR A 63 -0.93 -2.64 7.38
C THR A 63 -2.21 -3.24 7.97
N LEU A 64 -2.62 -4.43 7.52
CA LEU A 64 -3.82 -5.12 7.99
C LEU A 64 -3.55 -6.61 8.21
N TYR A 65 -4.03 -7.14 9.33
CA TYR A 65 -4.23 -8.58 9.53
C TYR A 65 -5.72 -8.94 9.41
N SER A 66 -6.03 -9.98 8.64
CA SER A 66 -7.37 -10.57 8.57
C SER A 66 -7.40 -11.90 9.30
N SER A 67 -8.02 -11.95 10.48
CA SER A 67 -8.16 -13.18 11.28
C SER A 67 -8.93 -14.27 10.53
N ARG A 68 -10.01 -13.89 9.82
CA ARG A 68 -10.81 -14.81 9.00
C ARG A 68 -9.99 -15.51 7.92
N HIS A 69 -9.00 -14.82 7.36
CA HIS A 69 -8.17 -15.32 6.27
C HIS A 69 -6.76 -15.72 6.72
N GLN A 70 -6.44 -15.53 8.00
CA GLN A 70 -5.12 -15.75 8.59
C GLN A 70 -4.00 -15.17 7.72
N SER A 71 -4.18 -13.91 7.30
CA SER A 71 -3.30 -13.28 6.35
C SER A 71 -3.05 -11.82 6.63
N TRP A 72 -1.86 -11.38 6.21
CA TRP A 72 -1.40 -10.01 6.25
C TRP A 72 -1.51 -9.38 4.86
N SER A 73 -1.88 -8.11 4.82
CA SER A 73 -1.99 -7.34 3.58
C SER A 73 -1.52 -5.90 3.79
N ARG A 74 -0.83 -5.33 2.80
CA ARG A 74 -0.55 -3.89 2.73
C ARG A 74 -1.64 -3.23 1.89
N ILE A 75 -2.59 -2.58 2.55
CA ILE A 75 -3.75 -1.93 1.90
C ILE A 75 -3.81 -0.43 2.19
N ASN A 76 -3.13 0.04 3.23
CA ASN A 76 -2.89 1.46 3.44
C ASN A 76 -1.67 1.87 2.62
N MET A 77 -1.83 2.89 1.78
CA MET A 77 -0.80 3.35 0.84
C MET A 77 -0.75 4.87 0.81
N ILE A 78 0.36 5.39 0.30
CA ILE A 78 0.58 6.81 0.05
C ILE A 78 1.07 7.00 -1.38
N TRP A 79 0.33 7.77 -2.17
CA TRP A 79 0.66 8.11 -3.55
C TRP A 79 0.98 9.60 -3.62
N MET A 80 2.21 9.94 -4.01
CA MET A 80 2.65 11.34 -4.05
C MET A 80 3.18 11.68 -5.43
N SER A 81 3.07 12.96 -5.80
CA SER A 81 3.77 13.49 -6.97
C SER A 81 5.28 13.29 -6.80
N LEU A 82 6.00 13.17 -7.92
CA LEU A 82 7.45 12.94 -7.88
C LEU A 82 8.18 14.02 -7.08
N GLU A 83 7.84 15.29 -7.31
CA GLU A 83 8.42 16.45 -6.59
C GLU A 83 8.19 16.39 -5.08
N LEU A 84 6.99 16.01 -4.64
CA LEU A 84 6.70 15.91 -3.21
C LEU A 84 7.39 14.68 -2.60
N SER A 85 7.46 13.57 -3.35
CA SER A 85 8.09 12.32 -2.90
C SER A 85 9.61 12.48 -2.66
N THR A 86 10.29 13.35 -3.40
CA THR A 86 11.73 13.62 -3.20
C THR A 86 12.05 14.36 -1.90
N ASN A 87 11.04 14.99 -1.29
CA ASN A 87 11.20 15.71 -0.02
C ASN A 87 10.87 14.84 1.20
N VAL A 88 10.54 13.55 1.01
CA VAL A 88 10.25 12.63 2.11
C VAL A 88 11.57 12.20 2.77
N GLU A 89 11.77 12.63 4.02
CA GLU A 89 12.93 12.22 4.83
C GLU A 89 12.76 10.80 5.40
N GLU A 90 11.55 10.47 5.85
CA GLU A 90 11.25 9.20 6.49
C GLU A 90 9.82 8.75 6.20
N ILE A 91 9.66 7.44 6.03
CA ILE A 91 8.34 6.80 5.95
C ILE A 91 8.41 5.38 6.53
N GLU A 92 7.54 5.13 7.51
CA GLU A 92 7.50 3.85 8.22
C GLU A 92 6.08 3.33 8.36
N ILE A 93 5.94 1.99 8.42
CA ILE A 93 4.70 1.32 8.81
C ILE A 93 4.89 0.87 10.25
N GLU A 94 4.23 1.55 11.18
CA GLU A 94 4.23 1.17 12.58
C GLU A 94 3.20 0.08 12.87
N MET A 95 3.58 -0.90 13.70
CA MET A 95 2.62 -1.83 14.27
C MET A 95 1.88 -1.14 15.41
N ASN A 96 0.65 -0.70 15.15
CA ASN A 96 -0.25 -0.33 16.23
C ASN A 96 -0.63 -1.58 17.02
N MET A 97 0.04 -1.82 18.16
CA MET A 97 -0.31 -2.89 19.11
C MET A 97 -1.75 -2.78 19.66
N TRP A 98 -2.42 -1.64 19.45
CA TRP A 98 -3.73 -1.33 20.01
C TRP A 98 -4.92 -2.00 19.30
N LEU A 99 -4.74 -2.61 18.12
CA LEU A 99 -5.84 -3.26 17.38
C LEU A 99 -6.09 -4.74 17.77
N ILE A 100 -5.38 -5.29 18.76
CA ILE A 100 -5.53 -6.69 19.19
C ILE A 100 -6.68 -6.89 20.20
N ILE A 101 -7.32 -5.84 20.72
CA ILE A 101 -8.44 -6.00 21.67
C ILE A 101 -9.77 -5.66 21.00
N ILE A 102 -10.32 -6.62 20.25
CA ILE A 102 -11.77 -6.85 20.25
C ILE A 102 -11.95 -8.37 20.44
N GLN A 103 -12.18 -8.75 21.70
CA GLN A 103 -12.68 -10.07 22.10
C GLN A 103 -14.16 -10.20 21.74
#